data_AF-A0A8T5SAW6-F1
#
_entry.id   AF-A0A8T5SAW6-F1
#
_cell.length_a   1.000
_cell.length_b   1.000
_cell.length_c   1.000
_cell.angle_alpha   90.00
_cell.angle_beta   90.00
_cell.angle_gamma   90.00
#
_symmetry.space_group_name_H-M   'P 1'
#
loop_
_entity.id
_entity.type
_entity.pdbx_description
1 polymer ?
#
loop_
_entity_poly.entity_id
_entity_poly.type
_entity_poly.pdbx_seq_one_letter_code
_entity_poly.pdbx_strand_id
1 'polypeptide(L)'
;MKRYTWAFPFCSGIITIIGVLTPVAFSGSFFSLWIWGLIYTRLPEAKFEFMSENVYFITGISVAIILTVFALALIITGYLYRLGYFSDKDFGKLWAASGILILVSTIVSLVSLEFYTYDGFFTYGIWAYLDPGFGAMGPIIGSIIAIGTGIFVSVTEKEVRLKKKSRLITAMAPKNLCPHCGKPVSLNASFCSKCGKTIEM
;
A
#
# COMPACT_ATOMS: atom_id res chain seq x y z
N MET A 1 19.45 1.22 3.17
CA MET A 1 18.11 1.59 2.64
C MET A 1 16.97 1.60 3.67
N LYS A 2 17.01 0.85 4.78
CA LYS A 2 15.90 0.84 5.79
C LYS A 2 15.49 2.20 6.37
N ARG A 3 16.34 3.24 6.29
CA ARG A 3 16.12 4.53 6.96
C ARG A 3 14.97 5.37 6.36
N TYR A 4 14.49 5.02 5.17
CA TYR A 4 13.48 5.82 4.44
C TYR A 4 12.24 5.04 4.01
N THR A 5 12.06 3.79 4.44
CA THR A 5 10.88 2.98 4.06
C THR A 5 9.56 3.59 4.55
N TRP A 6 9.59 4.36 5.63
CA TRP A 6 8.44 5.09 6.18
C TRP A 6 7.92 6.23 5.30
N ALA A 7 8.77 6.79 4.44
CA ALA A 7 8.40 7.96 3.65
C ALA A 7 7.35 7.60 2.58
N PHE A 8 7.40 6.37 2.07
CA PHE A 8 6.47 5.91 1.04
C PHE A 8 5.00 5.82 1.50
N PRO A 9 4.64 5.12 2.59
CA PRO A 9 3.25 5.12 3.07
C PRO A 9 2.80 6.52 3.50
N PHE A 10 3.71 7.34 4.06
CA PHE A 10 3.41 8.72 4.41
C PHE A 10 3.04 9.56 3.18
N CYS A 11 3.88 9.55 2.14
CA CYS A 11 3.61 10.25 0.88
C CYS A 11 2.37 9.69 0.18
N SER A 12 2.16 8.38 0.22
CA SER A 12 0.96 7.72 -0.32
C SER A 12 -0.33 8.27 0.30
N GLY A 13 -0.37 8.40 1.63
CA GLY A 13 -1.52 8.98 2.32
C GLY A 13 -1.74 10.46 1.95
N ILE A 14 -0.67 11.26 1.86
CA ILE A 14 -0.77 12.67 1.42
C ILE A 14 -1.32 12.77 0.00
N ILE A 15 -0.76 12.00 -0.94
CA ILE A 15 -1.20 11.96 -2.34
C ILE A 15 -2.68 11.59 -2.43
N THR A 16 -3.12 10.61 -1.63
CA THR A 16 -4.52 10.18 -1.57
C THR A 16 -5.43 11.30 -1.05
N ILE A 17 -5.05 12.00 0.02
CA ILE A 17 -5.83 13.13 0.56
C ILE A 17 -5.93 14.27 -0.47
N ILE A 18 -4.83 14.63 -1.10
CA ILE A 18 -4.84 15.64 -2.16
C ILE A 18 -5.79 15.20 -3.28
N GLY A 19 -5.75 13.93 -3.67
CA GLY A 19 -6.70 13.33 -4.59
C GLY A 19 -8.16 13.59 -4.19
N VAL A 20 -8.56 13.21 -2.97
CA VAL A 20 -9.94 13.41 -2.46
C VAL A 20 -10.39 14.88 -2.51
N LEU A 21 -9.47 15.81 -2.26
CA LEU A 21 -9.75 17.25 -2.24
C LEU A 21 -9.71 17.91 -3.64
N THR A 22 -9.17 17.20 -4.64
CA THR A 22 -9.11 17.68 -6.03
C THR A 22 -10.25 17.09 -6.88
N PRO A 23 -10.63 17.77 -7.98
CA PRO A 23 -11.64 17.23 -8.88
C PRO A 23 -11.19 15.90 -9.50
N VAL A 24 -12.14 14.96 -9.55
CA VAL A 24 -11.99 13.66 -10.22
C VAL A 24 -12.04 13.81 -11.73
N ALA A 25 -12.78 14.81 -12.21
CA ALA A 25 -13.03 15.04 -13.63
C ALA A 25 -13.28 16.53 -13.91
N PHE A 26 -12.88 16.95 -15.11
CA PHE A 26 -13.12 18.29 -15.63
C PHE A 26 -13.72 18.20 -17.03
N SER A 27 -14.63 19.11 -17.37
CA SER A 27 -15.08 19.31 -18.76
C SER A 27 -14.70 20.72 -19.19
N GLY A 28 -13.47 20.88 -19.69
CA GLY A 28 -12.93 22.16 -20.12
C GLY A 28 -13.16 23.29 -19.11
N SER A 29 -13.87 24.34 -19.55
CA SER A 29 -14.23 25.49 -18.70
C SER A 29 -15.64 25.41 -18.10
N PHE A 30 -16.37 24.32 -18.29
CA PHE A 30 -17.80 24.23 -17.94
C PHE A 30 -18.03 23.80 -16.49
N PHE A 31 -17.42 22.69 -16.07
CA PHE A 31 -17.58 22.21 -14.70
C PHE A 31 -16.39 21.41 -14.19
N SER A 32 -16.33 21.30 -12.87
CA SER A 32 -15.43 20.41 -12.12
C SER A 32 -16.27 19.49 -11.25
N LEU A 33 -15.91 18.22 -11.21
CA LEU A 33 -16.61 17.21 -10.43
C LEU A 33 -15.61 16.59 -9.44
N TRP A 34 -16.04 16.37 -8.19
CA TRP A 34 -15.24 15.72 -7.15
C TRP A 34 -15.75 14.31 -6.87
N ILE A 35 -14.88 13.47 -6.30
CA ILE A 35 -15.18 12.07 -5.99
C ILE A 35 -16.34 11.89 -5.00
N TRP A 36 -16.61 12.90 -4.18
CA TRP A 36 -17.70 12.92 -3.20
C TRP A 36 -18.99 13.57 -3.73
N GLY A 37 -19.08 13.80 -5.04
CA GLY A 37 -20.31 14.24 -5.71
C GLY A 37 -20.57 15.74 -5.65
N LEU A 38 -19.60 16.54 -5.23
CA LEU A 38 -19.63 17.99 -5.42
C LEU A 38 -19.42 18.32 -6.91
N ILE A 39 -20.28 19.15 -7.48
CA ILE A 39 -20.16 19.72 -8.81
C ILE A 39 -19.99 21.22 -8.66
N TYR A 40 -19.01 21.77 -9.38
CA TYR A 40 -18.85 23.21 -9.55
C TYR A 40 -19.09 23.55 -11.01
N THR A 41 -20.18 24.24 -11.31
CA THR A 41 -20.50 24.76 -12.65
C THR A 41 -19.99 26.20 -12.76
N ARG A 42 -19.34 26.57 -13.87
CA ARG A 42 -18.81 27.93 -14.10
C ARG A 42 -19.73 28.82 -14.94
N LEU A 43 -20.65 28.26 -15.71
CA LEU A 43 -21.49 29.01 -16.65
C LEU A 43 -22.95 28.53 -16.56
N PRO A 44 -23.95 29.45 -16.62
CA PRO A 44 -23.83 30.92 -16.72
C PRO A 44 -23.56 31.62 -15.38
N GLU A 45 -23.80 30.95 -14.25
CA GLU A 45 -23.51 31.45 -12.90
C GLU A 45 -22.66 30.42 -12.16
N ALA A 46 -21.61 30.87 -11.49
CA ALA A 46 -20.76 29.99 -10.71
C ALA A 46 -21.54 29.43 -9.51
N LYS A 47 -21.89 28.14 -9.53
CA LYS A 47 -22.66 27.49 -8.46
C LYS A 47 -22.01 26.18 -8.04
N PHE A 48 -22.11 25.91 -6.74
CA PHE A 48 -21.76 24.62 -6.16
C PHE A 48 -23.05 23.86 -5.91
N GLU A 49 -23.15 22.68 -6.51
CA GLU A 49 -24.31 21.81 -6.40
C GLU A 49 -23.82 20.40 -6.06
N PHE A 50 -24.61 19.68 -5.27
CA PHE A 50 -24.39 18.25 -5.08
C PHE A 50 -25.23 17.49 -6.10
N MET A 51 -24.72 16.35 -6.57
CA MET A 51 -25.50 15.44 -7.40
C MET A 51 -26.80 15.08 -6.67
N SER A 52 -27.93 15.37 -7.31
CA SER A 52 -29.27 15.25 -6.71
C SER A 52 -29.70 13.80 -6.44
N GLU A 53 -29.05 12.83 -7.10
CA GLU A 53 -29.34 11.43 -6.87
C GLU A 53 -28.72 10.94 -5.56
N ASN A 54 -29.61 10.60 -4.62
CA ASN A 54 -29.25 10.08 -3.31
C ASN A 54 -28.22 8.94 -3.37
N VAL A 55 -28.32 8.07 -4.39
CA VAL A 55 -27.41 6.92 -4.54
C VAL A 55 -25.97 7.37 -4.77
N TYR A 56 -25.74 8.33 -5.67
CA TYR A 56 -24.40 8.83 -5.97
C TYR A 56 -23.82 9.67 -4.86
N PHE A 57 -24.63 10.52 -4.27
CA PHE A 57 -24.21 11.35 -3.15
C PHE A 57 -23.76 10.48 -1.96
N ILE A 58 -24.56 9.47 -1.59
CA ILE A 58 -24.22 8.53 -0.50
C ILE A 58 -22.98 7.72 -0.86
N THR A 59 -22.89 7.20 -2.09
CA THR A 59 -21.74 6.41 -2.55
C THR A 59 -20.47 7.26 -2.56
N GLY A 60 -20.51 8.47 -3.10
CA GLY A 60 -19.37 9.39 -3.15
C GLY A 60 -18.88 9.80 -1.77
N ILE A 61 -19.78 10.16 -0.85
CA ILE A 61 -19.42 10.50 0.53
C ILE A 61 -18.81 9.30 1.25
N SER A 62 -19.44 8.13 1.14
CA SER A 62 -18.94 6.92 1.81
C SER A 62 -17.54 6.55 1.31
N VAL A 63 -17.29 6.63 0.00
CA VAL A 63 -15.95 6.44 -0.58
C VAL A 63 -14.98 7.48 -0.04
N ALA A 64 -15.32 8.76 -0.05
CA ALA A 64 -14.41 9.81 0.43
C ALA A 64 -14.04 9.65 1.90
N ILE A 65 -14.97 9.20 2.76
CA ILE A 65 -14.68 8.86 4.16
C ILE A 65 -13.69 7.71 4.22
N ILE A 66 -13.94 6.62 3.48
CA ILE A 66 -13.04 5.45 3.45
C ILE A 66 -11.63 5.86 2.99
N LEU A 67 -11.52 6.59 1.88
CA LEU A 67 -10.25 7.09 1.36
C LEU A 67 -9.51 7.94 2.39
N THR A 68 -10.23 8.86 3.05
CA THR A 68 -9.63 9.76 4.05
C THR A 68 -9.16 8.99 5.27
N VAL A 69 -9.96 8.06 5.79
CA VAL A 69 -9.61 7.24 6.97
C VAL A 69 -8.36 6.40 6.70
N PHE A 70 -8.30 5.69 5.57
CA PHE A 70 -7.13 4.87 5.25
C PHE A 70 -5.91 5.69 4.86
N ALA A 71 -6.09 6.86 4.25
CA ALA A 71 -4.98 7.78 4.00
C ALA A 71 -4.38 8.33 5.30
N LEU A 72 -5.23 8.72 6.26
CA LEU A 72 -4.78 9.12 7.60
C LEU A 72 -4.09 7.97 8.33
N ALA A 73 -4.62 6.75 8.22
CA ALA A 73 -3.97 5.57 8.78
C ALA A 73 -2.56 5.38 8.20
N LEU A 74 -2.37 5.54 6.88
CA LEU A 74 -1.05 5.47 6.24
C LEU A 74 -0.09 6.58 6.72
N ILE A 75 -0.58 7.81 6.87
CA ILE A 75 0.21 8.94 7.39
C ILE A 75 0.66 8.68 8.83
N ILE A 76 -0.29 8.34 9.70
CA ILE A 76 -0.05 8.10 11.13
C ILE A 76 0.90 6.91 11.31
N THR A 77 0.63 5.80 10.62
CA THR A 77 1.46 4.59 10.74
C THR A 77 2.84 4.77 10.12
N GLY A 78 2.97 5.51 9.02
CA GLY A 78 4.27 5.92 8.47
C GLY A 78 5.05 6.78 9.47
N TYR A 79 4.39 7.72 10.13
CA TYR A 79 5.01 8.55 11.18
C TYR A 79 5.43 7.74 12.42
N LEU A 80 4.56 6.84 12.90
CA LEU A 80 4.86 5.96 14.04
C LEU A 80 6.00 4.97 13.74
N TYR A 81 6.06 4.47 12.50
CA TYR A 81 7.18 3.64 12.03
C TYR A 81 8.50 4.41 12.09
N ARG A 82 8.51 5.69 11.67
CA ARG A 82 9.70 6.55 11.74
C ARG A 82 10.21 6.70 13.18
N LEU A 83 9.30 6.76 14.16
CA LEU A 83 9.64 6.86 15.58
C LEU A 83 10.07 5.53 16.22
N GLY A 84 9.92 4.40 15.50
CA GLY A 84 10.33 3.08 16.00
C GLY A 84 9.39 2.47 17.03
N TYR A 85 8.13 2.91 17.10
CA TYR A 85 7.19 2.45 18.12
C TYR A 85 6.68 1.01 17.94
N PHE A 86 6.76 0.41 16.74
CA PHE A 86 6.25 -0.94 16.51
C PHE A 86 7.17 -1.81 15.65
N SER A 87 6.89 -3.11 15.69
CA SER A 87 7.52 -4.16 14.90
C SER A 87 7.21 -4.02 13.40
N ASP A 88 8.23 -4.25 12.55
CA ASP A 88 8.14 -4.18 11.09
C ASP A 88 6.96 -5.01 10.51
N LYS A 89 6.60 -6.13 11.16
CA LYS A 89 5.61 -7.10 10.65
C LYS A 89 4.21 -6.54 10.50
N ASP A 90 3.76 -5.80 11.51
CA ASP A 90 2.35 -5.44 11.63
C ASP A 90 2.03 -4.28 10.68
N PHE A 91 3.02 -3.40 10.44
CA PHE A 91 2.90 -2.32 9.49
C PHE A 91 2.88 -2.77 8.03
N GLY A 92 3.74 -3.72 7.64
CA GLY A 92 3.79 -4.18 6.24
C GLY A 92 2.43 -4.68 5.74
N LYS A 93 1.73 -5.46 6.58
CA LYS A 93 0.37 -5.96 6.28
C LYS A 93 -0.67 -4.84 6.29
N LEU A 94 -0.61 -3.96 7.29
CA LEU A 94 -1.55 -2.85 7.43
C LEU A 94 -1.46 -1.88 6.24
N TRP A 95 -0.25 -1.54 5.79
CA TRP A 95 -0.04 -0.66 4.63
C TRP A 95 -0.55 -1.29 3.35
N ALA A 96 -0.27 -2.60 3.13
CA ALA A 96 -0.79 -3.31 1.98
C ALA A 96 -2.32 -3.39 1.99
N ALA A 97 -2.93 -3.71 3.13
CA ALA A 97 -4.38 -3.75 3.28
C ALA A 97 -5.03 -2.37 3.06
N SER A 98 -4.45 -1.32 3.64
CA SER A 98 -4.94 0.05 3.46
C SER A 98 -4.86 0.49 2.00
N GLY A 99 -3.76 0.17 1.31
CA GLY A 99 -3.61 0.43 -0.12
C GLY A 99 -4.65 -0.33 -0.96
N ILE A 100 -4.90 -1.61 -0.69
CA ILE A 100 -5.93 -2.39 -1.40
C ILE A 100 -7.31 -1.76 -1.20
N LEU A 101 -7.66 -1.37 0.03
CA LEU A 101 -8.96 -0.76 0.33
C LEU A 101 -9.12 0.58 -0.38
N ILE A 102 -8.09 1.43 -0.39
CA ILE A 102 -8.08 2.69 -1.16
C ILE A 102 -8.30 2.42 -2.65
N LEU A 103 -7.58 1.43 -3.22
CA LEU A 103 -7.71 1.09 -4.63
C LEU A 103 -9.11 0.60 -4.98
N VAL A 104 -9.65 -0.36 -4.22
CA VAL A 104 -10.98 -0.92 -4.43
C VAL A 104 -12.05 0.16 -4.30
N SER A 105 -11.99 1.00 -3.27
CA SER A 105 -12.95 2.10 -3.10
C SER A 105 -12.88 3.12 -4.23
N THR A 106 -11.67 3.41 -4.73
CA THR A 106 -11.51 4.30 -5.89
C THR A 106 -12.10 3.70 -7.15
N ILE A 107 -11.85 2.41 -7.43
CA ILE A 107 -12.43 1.71 -8.58
C ILE A 107 -13.95 1.69 -8.48
N VAL A 108 -14.51 1.37 -7.31
CA VAL A 108 -15.96 1.38 -7.09
C VAL A 108 -16.53 2.76 -7.39
N SER A 109 -15.89 3.83 -6.91
CA SER A 109 -16.35 5.19 -7.19
C SER A 109 -16.28 5.57 -8.67
N LEU A 110 -15.23 5.17 -9.38
CA LEU A 110 -15.09 5.44 -10.82
C LEU A 110 -16.12 4.66 -11.63
N VAL A 111 -16.33 3.38 -11.30
CA VAL A 111 -17.34 2.54 -11.94
C VAL A 111 -18.73 3.08 -11.68
N SER A 112 -19.05 3.43 -10.42
CA SER A 112 -20.28 4.13 -10.11
C SER A 112 -20.38 5.36 -10.99
N LEU A 113 -19.38 6.23 -11.01
CA LEU A 113 -19.50 7.48 -11.76
C LEU A 113 -19.72 7.26 -13.27
N GLU A 114 -19.12 6.23 -13.86
CA GLU A 114 -19.39 5.79 -15.23
C GLU A 114 -20.88 5.44 -15.43
N PHE A 115 -21.47 4.63 -14.55
CA PHE A 115 -22.90 4.28 -14.62
C PHE A 115 -23.80 5.51 -14.52
N TYR A 116 -23.44 6.51 -13.70
CA TYR A 116 -24.22 7.75 -13.58
C TYR A 116 -24.26 8.51 -14.90
N THR A 117 -23.09 8.62 -15.53
CA THR A 117 -22.97 9.36 -16.78
C THR A 117 -23.77 8.72 -17.90
N TYR A 118 -23.88 7.39 -17.90
CA TYR A 118 -24.68 6.61 -18.85
C TYR A 118 -26.20 6.79 -18.68
N ASP A 119 -26.70 6.80 -17.44
CA ASP A 119 -28.14 6.94 -17.17
C ASP A 119 -28.62 8.40 -17.28
N GLY A 120 -27.73 9.35 -16.95
CA GLY A 120 -28.12 10.74 -16.70
C GLY A 120 -28.23 11.61 -17.94
N PHE A 121 -27.15 11.80 -18.70
CA PHE A 121 -27.10 12.88 -19.71
C PHE A 121 -26.03 12.71 -20.80
N PHE A 122 -25.08 11.77 -20.68
CA PHE A 122 -23.95 11.67 -21.61
C PHE A 122 -23.97 10.33 -22.34
N THR A 123 -24.01 10.38 -23.67
CA THR A 123 -23.88 9.18 -24.54
C THR A 123 -22.47 8.60 -24.59
N TYR A 124 -21.51 9.23 -23.91
CA TYR A 124 -20.10 8.86 -23.93
C TYR A 124 -19.59 8.64 -22.51
N GLY A 125 -18.76 7.61 -22.33
CA GLY A 125 -18.14 7.26 -21.05
C GLY A 125 -17.24 8.37 -20.51
N ILE A 126 -16.91 8.28 -19.22
CA ILE A 126 -16.23 9.36 -18.51
C ILE A 126 -14.88 9.72 -19.15
N TRP A 127 -14.19 8.70 -19.68
CA TRP A 127 -12.88 8.82 -20.31
C TRP A 127 -12.91 9.45 -21.69
N ALA A 128 -14.08 9.51 -22.34
CA ALA A 128 -14.22 10.07 -23.67
C ALA A 128 -14.58 11.56 -23.64
N TYR A 129 -15.27 12.01 -22.59
CA TYR A 129 -15.77 13.39 -22.49
C TYR A 129 -15.14 14.21 -21.37
N LEU A 130 -14.68 13.56 -20.29
CA LEU A 130 -14.06 14.24 -19.16
C LEU A 130 -12.57 13.99 -19.13
N ASP A 131 -11.82 15.07 -18.93
CA ASP A 131 -10.40 15.00 -18.65
C ASP A 131 -10.24 14.46 -17.22
N PRO A 132 -9.63 13.28 -17.01
CA PRO A 132 -9.47 12.71 -15.69
C PRO A 132 -8.55 13.61 -14.86
N GLY A 133 -9.07 14.05 -13.72
CA GLY A 133 -8.36 14.91 -12.79
C GLY A 133 -7.47 14.15 -11.82
N PHE A 134 -6.72 14.93 -11.03
CA PHE A 134 -5.91 14.36 -9.96
C PHE A 134 -6.76 13.63 -8.90
N GLY A 135 -8.06 13.92 -8.80
CA GLY A 135 -8.96 13.22 -7.89
C GLY A 135 -9.18 11.76 -8.24
N ALA A 136 -9.06 11.38 -9.52
CA ALA A 136 -9.06 9.98 -9.95
C ALA A 136 -7.70 9.33 -9.74
N MET A 137 -6.64 10.01 -10.17
CA MET A 137 -5.29 9.44 -10.24
C MET A 137 -4.57 9.40 -8.89
N GLY A 138 -4.79 10.39 -8.02
CA GLY A 138 -4.14 10.52 -6.72
C GLY A 138 -4.34 9.27 -5.85
N PRO A 139 -5.58 8.85 -5.55
CA PRO A 139 -5.84 7.65 -4.75
C PRO A 139 -5.27 6.37 -5.38
N ILE A 140 -5.29 6.25 -6.72
CA ILE A 140 -4.70 5.11 -7.44
C ILE A 140 -3.17 5.07 -7.22
N ILE A 141 -2.48 6.18 -7.49
CA ILE A 141 -1.02 6.28 -7.31
C ILE A 141 -0.66 6.03 -5.84
N GLY A 142 -1.39 6.66 -4.92
CA GLY A 142 -1.24 6.46 -3.48
C GLY A 142 -1.37 4.98 -3.11
N SER A 143 -2.42 4.31 -3.59
CA SER A 143 -2.67 2.90 -3.29
C SER A 143 -1.55 1.98 -3.79
N ILE A 144 -1.05 2.17 -5.02
CA ILE A 144 0.03 1.36 -5.60
C ILE A 144 1.30 1.49 -4.76
N ILE A 145 1.66 2.71 -4.34
CA ILE A 145 2.81 2.95 -3.47
C ILE A 145 2.64 2.24 -2.12
N ALA A 146 1.46 2.34 -1.50
CA ALA A 146 1.18 1.69 -0.22
C ALA A 146 1.24 0.16 -0.31
N ILE A 147 0.67 -0.43 -1.37
CA ILE A 147 0.68 -1.87 -1.62
C ILE A 147 2.11 -2.36 -1.82
N GLY A 148 2.85 -1.73 -2.75
CA GLY A 148 4.21 -2.14 -3.08
C GLY A 148 5.15 -2.07 -1.86
N THR A 149 5.04 -1.01 -1.07
CA THR A 149 5.86 -0.85 0.14
C THR A 149 5.45 -1.80 1.26
N GLY A 150 4.16 -2.04 1.46
CA GLY A 150 3.66 -3.02 2.43
C GLY A 150 4.12 -4.45 2.12
N ILE A 151 4.08 -4.86 0.85
CA ILE A 151 4.58 -6.16 0.39
C ILE A 151 6.10 -6.24 0.58
N PHE A 152 6.85 -5.22 0.16
CA PHE A 152 8.31 -5.20 0.28
C PHE A 152 8.78 -5.34 1.73
N VAL A 153 8.18 -4.59 2.66
CA VAL A 153 8.47 -4.71 4.10
C VAL A 153 8.15 -6.11 4.61
N SER A 154 7.00 -6.67 4.22
CA SER A 154 6.57 -8.01 4.63
C SER A 154 7.51 -9.12 4.12
N VAL A 155 8.06 -8.98 2.92
CA VAL A 155 9.00 -9.96 2.32
C VAL A 155 10.36 -9.87 2.98
N THR A 156 10.93 -8.66 3.11
CA THR A 156 12.25 -8.46 3.70
C THR A 156 12.32 -8.96 5.15
N GLU A 157 11.24 -8.84 5.90
CA GLU A 157 11.18 -9.35 7.27
C GLU A 157 11.19 -10.89 7.32
N LYS A 158 10.47 -11.56 6.41
CA LYS A 158 10.47 -13.03 6.31
C LYS A 158 11.88 -13.55 6.04
N GLU A 159 12.63 -12.92 5.14
CA GLU A 159 14.01 -13.31 4.83
C GLU A 159 14.94 -13.18 6.05
N VAL A 160 14.84 -12.07 6.79
CA VAL A 160 15.64 -11.86 8.00
C VAL A 160 15.35 -12.92 9.06
N ARG A 161 14.07 -13.28 9.24
CA ARG A 161 13.67 -14.34 10.19
C ARG A 161 14.18 -15.71 9.77
N LEU A 162 14.07 -16.05 8.48
CA LEU A 162 14.58 -17.31 7.94
C LEU A 162 16.09 -17.41 8.12
N LYS A 163 16.83 -16.33 7.86
CA LYS A 163 18.29 -16.27 8.07
C LYS A 163 18.69 -16.35 9.55
N LYS A 164 17.89 -15.77 10.45
CA LYS A 164 18.10 -15.91 11.90
C LYS A 164 17.83 -17.33 12.37
N LYS A 165 16.73 -17.94 11.90
CA LYS A 165 16.36 -19.33 12.23
C LYS A 165 17.40 -20.31 11.70
N SER A 166 17.89 -20.15 10.47
CA SER A 166 18.93 -21.02 9.91
C SER A 166 20.24 -20.93 10.70
N ARG A 167 20.67 -19.72 11.11
CA ARG A 167 21.84 -19.55 11.98
C ARG A 167 21.69 -20.24 13.34
N LEU A 168 20.50 -20.18 13.94
CA LEU A 168 20.21 -20.88 15.19
C LEU A 168 20.28 -22.40 15.02
N ILE A 169 19.71 -22.93 13.93
CA ILE A 169 19.79 -24.36 13.60
C ILE A 169 21.25 -24.78 13.38
N THR A 170 22.05 -24.00 12.66
CA THR A 170 23.48 -24.27 12.47
C THR A 170 24.27 -24.19 13.78
N ALA A 171 23.89 -23.29 14.69
CA ALA A 171 24.54 -23.16 15.99
C ALA A 171 24.21 -24.31 16.96
N MET A 172 23.01 -24.89 16.84
CA MET A 172 22.51 -25.99 17.68
C MET A 172 22.73 -27.38 17.05
N ALA A 173 23.26 -27.46 15.83
CA ALA A 173 23.60 -28.74 15.21
C ALA A 173 24.60 -29.52 16.09
N PRO A 174 24.38 -30.83 16.33
CA PRO A 174 25.26 -31.63 17.16
C PRO A 174 26.70 -31.56 16.63
N LYS A 175 27.63 -31.19 17.51
CA LYS A 175 29.07 -31.24 17.20
C LYS A 175 29.55 -32.62 17.63
N ASN A 176 29.89 -33.49 16.68
CA ASN A 176 30.58 -34.74 16.99
C ASN A 176 31.99 -34.38 17.47
N LEU A 177 32.51 -35.06 18.49
CA LEU A 177 33.90 -34.87 18.91
C LEU A 177 34.79 -35.80 18.09
N CYS A 178 35.94 -35.32 17.63
CA CYS A 178 36.91 -36.13 16.93
C CYS A 178 37.41 -37.25 17.87
N PRO A 179 37.36 -38.52 17.50
CA PRO A 179 37.83 -39.61 18.35
C PRO A 179 39.35 -39.54 18.60
N HIS A 180 40.12 -38.93 17.70
CA HIS A 180 41.58 -38.86 17.81
C HIS A 180 42.11 -37.67 18.61
N CYS A 181 41.38 -36.54 18.66
CA CYS A 181 41.89 -35.32 19.30
C CYS A 181 40.88 -34.63 20.22
N GLY A 182 39.66 -35.14 20.35
CA GLY A 182 38.61 -34.61 21.22
C GLY A 182 38.04 -33.25 20.81
N LYS A 183 38.48 -32.67 19.69
CA LYS A 183 37.98 -31.38 19.20
C LYS A 183 36.65 -31.55 18.45
N PRO A 184 35.73 -30.58 18.50
CA PRO A 184 34.46 -30.67 17.77
C PRO A 184 34.67 -30.67 16.25
N VAL A 185 33.93 -31.55 15.58
CA VAL A 185 33.92 -31.80 14.15
C VAL A 185 32.47 -31.80 13.67
N SER A 186 32.23 -31.33 12.45
CA SER A 186 30.88 -31.39 11.85
C SER A 186 30.48 -32.84 11.60
N LEU A 187 29.18 -33.14 11.78
CA LEU A 187 28.57 -34.47 11.57
C LEU A 187 28.96 -35.15 10.25
N ASN A 188 29.21 -34.39 9.18
CA ASN A 188 29.51 -34.92 7.84
C ASN A 188 30.97 -34.72 7.41
N ALA A 189 31.90 -34.43 8.32
CA ALA A 189 33.30 -34.26 7.94
C ALA A 189 34.02 -35.61 7.87
N SER A 190 34.52 -35.96 6.69
CA SER A 190 35.35 -37.16 6.46
C SER A 190 36.75 -37.04 7.09
N PHE A 191 37.19 -35.82 7.42
CA PHE A 191 38.51 -35.54 7.97
C PHE A 191 38.42 -34.49 9.09
N CYS A 192 39.22 -34.63 10.14
CA CYS A 192 39.29 -33.62 11.18
C CYS A 192 40.15 -32.42 10.74
N SER A 193 39.56 -31.23 10.66
CA SER A 193 40.26 -29.98 10.32
C SER A 193 41.33 -29.52 11.33
N LYS A 194 41.43 -30.19 12.48
CA LYS A 194 42.39 -29.85 13.55
C LYS A 194 43.53 -30.84 13.69
N CYS A 195 43.33 -32.13 13.43
CA CYS A 195 44.39 -33.15 13.53
C CYS A 195 44.72 -33.84 12.20
N GLY A 196 43.96 -33.57 11.13
CA GLY A 196 44.20 -34.13 9.79
C GLY A 196 43.83 -35.60 9.61
N LYS A 197 43.41 -36.30 10.67
CA LYS A 197 43.03 -37.72 10.58
C LYS A 197 41.63 -37.90 10.00
N THR A 198 41.45 -38.98 9.25
CA THR A 198 40.15 -39.46 8.76
C THR A 198 39.23 -39.79 9.95
N ILE A 199 37.95 -39.49 9.78
CA ILE A 199 36.90 -39.86 10.75
C ILE A 199 36.14 -40.99 10.08
N GLU A 200 36.59 -42.20 10.32
CA GLU A 200 35.85 -43.40 9.96
C GLU A 200 34.70 -43.53 10.99
N MET A 201 33.46 -43.57 10.49
CA MET A 201 32.28 -43.83 11.32
C MET A 201 32.19 -45.30 11.70
#